data_AF-A0A530AG47-F1
#
_entry.id   AF-A0A530AG47-F1
#
_cell.length_a   1.000
_cell.length_b   1.000
_cell.length_c   1.000
_cell.angle_alpha   90.00
_cell.angle_beta   90.00
_cell.angle_gamma   90.00
#
_symmetry.space_group_name_H-M   'P 1'
#
loop_
_entity.id
_entity.type
_entity.pdbx_description
1 polymer ?
#
loop_
_entity_poly.entity_id
_entity_poly.type
_entity_poly.pdbx_seq_one_letter_code
_entity_poly.pdbx_strand_id
1 'polypeptide(L)' 'MIEPKRRMARRDLYNRLDPDRRLQQIGYDYLADEAGMILEAVPAGRGYFPAHADDGGLWMADLSLDHQS' A
#
# COMPACT_ATOMS: atom_id res chain seq x y z
N MET A 1 5.71 1.91 -1.21
CA MET A 1 4.58 2.25 -2.09
C MET A 1 4.12 3.64 -1.70
N ILE A 2 4.21 4.60 -2.62
CA ILE A 2 3.90 6.01 -2.35
C ILE A 2 2.38 6.20 -2.34
N GLU A 3 1.71 5.72 -3.39
CA GLU A 3 0.26 5.90 -3.55
C GLU A 3 -0.61 5.13 -2.54
N PRO A 4 -1.62 5.78 -1.92
CA PRO A 4 -2.56 5.15 -1.00
C PRO A 4 -3.27 3.92 -1.59
N LYS A 5 -3.73 4.01 -2.84
CA LYS A 5 -4.44 2.90 -3.50
C LYS A 5 -3.58 1.63 -3.60
N ARG A 6 -2.28 1.79 -3.82
CA ARG A 6 -1.33 0.65 -3.87
C ARG A 6 -1.12 0.03 -2.49
N ARG A 7 -1.08 0.84 -1.43
CA ARG A 7 -1.01 0.36 -0.04
C ARG A 7 -2.23 -0.46 0.34
N MET A 8 -3.43 0.03 0.00
CA MET A 8 -4.68 -0.70 0.21
C MET A 8 -4.72 -2.02 -0.56
N ALA A 9 -4.43 -2.00 -1.87
CA ALA A 9 -4.41 -3.21 -2.69
C ALA A 9 -3.41 -4.26 -2.17
N ARG A 10 -2.27 -3.81 -1.63
CA ARG A 10 -1.28 -4.70 -1.01
C ARG A 10 -1.77 -5.33 0.29
N ARG A 11 -2.39 -4.54 1.18
CA ARG A 11 -3.04 -5.06 2.39
C ARG A 11 -4.04 -6.16 2.01
N ASP A 12 -4.92 -5.89 1.05
CA ASP A 12 -6.00 -6.80 0.67
C ASP A 12 -5.44 -8.09 0.04
N LEU A 13 -4.43 -7.98 -0.83
CA LEU A 13 -3.74 -9.14 -1.38
C LEU A 13 -3.13 -10.03 -0.29
N TYR A 14 -2.45 -9.44 0.69
CA TYR A 14 -1.79 -10.23 1.73
C TYR A 14 -2.79 -10.86 2.70
N ASN A 15 -3.86 -10.15 3.06
CA ASN A 15 -4.96 -10.73 3.83
C ASN A 15 -5.61 -11.92 3.09
N ARG A 16 -5.68 -11.89 1.75
CA ARG A 16 -6.16 -13.03 0.94
C ARG A 16 -5.18 -14.20 0.89
N LEU A 17 -3.88 -13.93 0.83
CA LEU A 17 -2.85 -14.96 0.69
C LEU A 17 -2.51 -15.66 2.01
N ASP A 18 -2.66 -14.97 3.15
CA ASP A 18 -2.41 -15.51 4.49
C ASP A 18 -3.61 -15.23 5.42
N PRO A 19 -4.78 -15.85 5.15
CA PRO A 19 -6.01 -15.59 5.90
C PRO A 19 -5.90 -15.98 7.38
N ASP A 20 -5.08 -16.99 7.68
CA ASP A 20 -4.85 -17.51 9.02
C ASP A 20 -3.69 -16.81 9.75
N ARG A 21 -3.08 -15.78 9.15
CA ARG A 21 -1.98 -14.98 9.73
C ARG A 21 -0.79 -15.85 10.17
N ARG A 22 -0.49 -16.91 9.43
CA ARG A 22 0.59 -17.86 9.74
C ARG A 22 1.96 -17.28 9.44
N LEU A 23 2.05 -16.39 8.44
CA LEU A 23 3.28 -15.74 8.03
C LEU A 23 3.47 -14.40 8.76
N GLN A 24 2.38 -13.66 8.98
CA GLN A 24 2.40 -12.39 9.70
C GLN A 24 1.31 -12.34 10.78
N GLN A 25 1.67 -12.72 12.00
CA GLN A 25 0.71 -12.90 13.11
C GLN A 25 -0.07 -11.63 13.49
N ILE A 26 0.54 -10.44 13.35
CA ILE A 26 -0.14 -9.16 13.61
C ILE A 26 -1.14 -8.77 12.50
N GLY A 27 -1.21 -9.54 11.40
CA GLY A 27 -1.98 -9.21 10.21
C GLY A 27 -1.29 -8.15 9.34
N TYR A 28 -2.03 -7.63 8.36
CA TYR A 28 -1.47 -6.73 7.34
C TYR A 28 -2.10 -5.34 7.32
N ASP A 29 -3.05 -5.05 8.22
CA ASP A 29 -3.81 -3.80 8.22
C ASP A 29 -2.91 -2.57 8.38
N TYR A 30 -1.79 -2.72 9.11
CA TYR A 30 -0.75 -1.71 9.27
C TYR A 30 -0.14 -1.20 7.96
N LEU A 31 -0.27 -1.94 6.85
CA LEU A 31 0.24 -1.52 5.54
C LEU A 31 -0.54 -0.36 4.94
N ALA A 32 -1.80 -0.21 5.33
CA ALA A 32 -2.69 0.86 4.86
C ALA A 32 -3.17 1.76 6.00
N ASP A 33 -2.72 1.51 7.23
CA ASP A 33 -3.04 2.35 8.38
C ASP A 33 -2.27 3.67 8.31
N GLU A 34 -3.00 4.78 8.37
CA GLU A 34 -2.46 6.15 8.41
C GLU A 34 -2.74 6.84 9.75
N ALA A 35 -3.32 6.13 10.73
CA ALA A 35 -3.70 6.70 12.01
C ALA A 35 -2.46 7.22 12.77
N GLY A 36 -2.56 8.48 13.21
CA GLY A 36 -1.49 9.13 13.97
C GLY A 36 -0.26 9.55 13.16
N MET A 37 -0.29 9.44 11.83
CA MET A 37 0.79 9.94 10.99
C MET A 37 0.88 11.47 11.05
N ILE A 38 2.10 11.97 11.24
CA ILE A 38 2.46 13.38 11.08
C ILE A 38 3.32 13.46 9.82
N LEU A 39 2.85 14.17 8.80
CA LEU A 39 3.52 14.29 7.52
C LEU A 39 4.23 15.65 7.41
N GLU A 40 5.43 15.63 6.83
CA GLU A 40 6.19 16.83 6.51
C GLU A 40 6.56 16.85 5.03
N ALA A 41 6.60 18.05 4.46
CA ALA A 41 7.04 18.22 3.08
C ALA A 41 8.54 17.93 2.96
N VAL A 42 8.92 17.13 1.96
CA VAL A 42 10.33 16.88 1.66
C VAL A 42 10.97 18.18 1.13
N PRO A 43 12.08 18.65 1.70
CA PRO A 43 12.77 19.84 1.20
C PRO A 43 13.21 19.69 -0.26
N ALA A 44 13.21 20.81 -0.99
CA ALA A 44 13.73 20.85 -2.36
C ALA A 44 15.17 20.31 -2.41
N GLY A 45 15.49 19.54 -3.46
CA GLY A 45 16.81 18.92 -3.62
C GLY A 45 17.03 17.61 -2.85
N ARG A 46 16.04 17.13 -2.07
CA ARG A 46 16.07 15.80 -1.41
C ARG A 46 15.17 14.75 -2.07
N GLY A 47 14.71 15.01 -3.29
CA GLY A 47 13.96 14.02 -4.08
C GLY A 47 14.85 12.86 -4.55
N TYR A 48 14.23 11.78 -4.99
CA TYR A 48 14.93 10.66 -5.64
C TYR A 48 15.55 11.10 -6.98
N PHE A 49 16.68 10.49 -7.34
CA PHE A 49 17.29 10.60 -8.66
C PHE A 49 17.56 9.20 -9.26
N PRO A 50 17.03 8.87 -10.45
CA PRO A 50 16.14 9.70 -11.27
C PRO A 50 14.81 9.98 -10.58
N ALA A 51 14.11 11.02 -11.03
CA ALA A 51 12.79 11.36 -10.51
C ALA A 51 11.86 10.16 -10.67
N HIS A 52 11.14 9.82 -9.60
CA HIS A 52 10.10 8.80 -9.67
C HIS A 52 8.97 9.30 -10.59
N ALA A 53 8.65 8.52 -11.62
CA ALA A 53 7.48 8.72 -12.45
C ALA A 53 6.39 7.74 -12.02
N ASP A 54 5.21 8.25 -11.69
CA ASP A 54 4.07 7.40 -11.37
C ASP A 54 3.36 6.96 -12.66
N ASP A 55 3.19 5.66 -12.84
CA ASP A 55 2.41 5.08 -13.95
C ASP A 55 0.89 5.11 -13.72
N GLY A 56 0.43 5.49 -12.53
CA GLY A 56 -0.98 5.56 -12.15
C GLY A 56 -1.69 4.20 -12.00
N GLY A 57 -0.98 3.10 -12.25
CA GLY A 57 -1.51 1.75 -12.25
C GLY A 57 -1.29 0.98 -10.95
N LEU A 58 -2.00 -0.13 -10.81
CA LEU A 58 -1.68 -1.15 -9.81
C LEU A 58 -0.69 -2.15 -10.43
N TRP A 59 0.36 -2.47 -9.68
CA TRP A 59 1.33 -3.51 -10.06
C TRP A 59 0.90 -4.92 -9.62
N MET A 60 -0.27 -5.04 -9.01
CA MET A 60 -0.86 -6.27 -8.48
C MET A 60 -2.35 -6.31 -8.81
N ALA A 61 -2.98 -7.48 -8.66
CA ALA A 61 -4.41 -7.64 -8.86
C ALA A 61 -5.23 -6.71 -7.93
N ASP A 62 -6.24 -6.05 -8.49
CA ASP A 62 -7.19 -5.25 -7.72
C ASP A 62 -8.28 -6.14 -7.15
N LEU A 63 -8.09 -6.56 -5.89
CA LEU A 63 -9.05 -7.44 -5.21
C LEU A 63 -10.26 -6.69 -4.65
N SER A 64 -10.27 -5.35 -4.69
CA SER A 64 -11.41 -4.56 -4.21
C SER A 64 -12.64 -4.69 -5.12
N LEU A 65 -12.43 -5.09 -6.37
CA LEU A 65 -13.48 -5.33 -7.35
C LEU A 65 -14.20 -6.68 -7.15
N ASP A 66 -13.57 -7.64 -6.48
CA ASP A 66 -14.15 -8.97 -6.22
C ASP A 66 -15.28 -8.92 -5.15
N HIS A 67 -15.38 -7.84 -4.38
CA HIS A 67 -16.37 -7.69 -3.28
C HIS A 67 -17.74 -7.12 -3.72
N GLN A 68 -17.96 -6.86 -5.02
CA GLN A 68 -19.21 -6.31 -5.56
C GLN A 68 -20.14 -7.35 -6.23
N SER A 69 -20.00 -8.64 -5.91
CA SER A 69 -20.85 -9.71 -6.46
C SER A 69 -21.76 -10.34 -5.40
#